data_AF-A0A1T4MX84-F1
#
_entry.id   AF-A0A1T4MX84-F1
#
_cell.length_a   1.000
_cell.length_b   1.000
_cell.length_c   1.000
_cell.angle_alpha   90.00
_cell.angle_beta   90.00
_cell.angle_gamma   90.00
#
_symmetry.space_group_name_H-M   'P 1'
#
loop_
_entity.id
_entity.type
_entity.pdbx_description
1 polymer ?
#
loop_
_entity_poly.entity_id
_entity_poly.type
_entity_poly.pdbx_seq_one_letter_code
_entity_poly.pdbx_strand_id
1 'polypeptide(L)' 'MALVVFLIVKSVNKISDAAQKLSKKDEQEEAPAPTTKVCPYCKSEIDIEATRCPHCTSQLN' A
#
# COMPACT_ATOMS: atom_id res chain seq x y z
N MET A 1 41.42 -5.14 1.27
CA MET A 1 40.32 -5.98 0.75
C MET A 1 38.97 -5.72 1.44
N ALA A 2 38.87 -5.59 2.77
CA ALA A 2 37.60 -5.33 3.46
C ALA A 2 36.91 -3.98 3.14
N LEU A 3 37.68 -2.90 2.95
CA LEU A 3 37.12 -1.58 2.58
C LEU A 3 36.45 -1.59 1.21
N VAL A 4 36.97 -2.37 0.26
CA VAL A 4 36.40 -2.48 -1.10
C VAL A 4 35.05 -3.20 -1.05
N VAL A 5 34.96 -4.30 -0.29
CA VAL A 5 33.70 -5.04 -0.07
C VAL A 5 32.69 -4.16 0.66
N PHE A 6 33.11 -3.39 1.67
CA PHE A 6 32.23 -2.46 2.39
C PHE A 6 31.65 -1.37 1.47
N LEU A 7 32.47 -0.80 0.57
CA LEU A 7 32.00 0.20 -0.38
C LEU A 7 31.02 -0.38 -1.42
N ILE A 8 31.23 -1.62 -1.87
CA ILE A 8 30.31 -2.32 -2.79
C ILE A 8 28.97 -2.62 -2.11
N VAL A 9 28.98 -3.15 -0.88
CA VAL A 9 27.73 -3.44 -0.14
C VAL A 9 26.98 -2.13 0.15
N LYS A 10 27.70 -1.06 0.50
CA LYS A 10 27.08 0.26 0.77
C LYS A 10 26.52 0.92 -0.49
N SER A 11 27.12 0.72 -1.66
CA SER A 11 26.59 1.26 -2.92
C SER A 11 25.35 0.49 -3.38
N VAL A 12 25.37 -0.84 -3.33
CA VAL A 12 24.21 -1.68 -3.68
C VAL A 12 23.02 -1.36 -2.77
N ASN A 13 23.21 -1.28 -1.45
CA ASN A 13 22.11 -0.98 -0.53
C ASN A 13 21.50 0.42 -0.77
N LYS A 14 22.28 1.41 -1.21
CA LYS A 14 21.77 2.75 -1.54
C LYS A 14 21.01 2.78 -2.87
N ILE A 15 21.46 2.02 -3.86
CA ILE A 15 20.80 1.92 -5.16
C ILE A 15 19.48 1.16 -5.03
N SER A 16 19.44 0.10 -4.22
CA SER A 16 18.21 -0.63 -3.92
C SER A 16 17.18 0.23 -3.19
N ASP A 17 17.58 1.06 -2.21
CA ASP A 17 16.66 1.99 -1.53
C ASP A 17 16.11 3.07 -2.47
N ALA A 18 16.95 3.60 -3.36
CA ALA A 18 16.54 4.58 -4.36
C ALA A 18 15.59 3.98 -5.42
N ALA A 19 15.88 2.77 -5.90
CA ALA A 19 15.03 2.05 -6.84
C ALA A 19 13.67 1.71 -6.22
N GLN A 20 13.64 1.25 -4.96
CA GLN A 20 12.38 0.96 -4.25
C GLN A 20 11.54 2.23 -4.02
N LYS A 21 12.17 3.38 -3.74
CA LYS A 21 11.45 4.66 -3.62
C LYS A 21 10.89 5.16 -4.94
N LEU A 22 11.56 4.90 -6.05
CA LEU A 22 11.06 5.22 -7.39
C LEU A 22 9.90 4.31 -7.78
N SER A 23 9.99 3.00 -7.53
CA SER A 23 8.86 2.06 -7.74
C SER A 23 7.65 2.36 -6.85
N LYS A 24 7.86 2.86 -5.62
CA LYS A 24 6.76 3.30 -4.75
C LYS A 24 6.13 4.63 -5.15
N LYS A 25 6.80 5.44 -5.97
CA LYS A 25 6.31 6.76 -6.37
C LYS A 25 5.40 6.69 -7.60
N ASP A 26 5.57 5.68 -8.43
CA ASP A 26 4.69 5.40 -9.58
C ASP A 26 3.30 4.90 -9.15
N GLU A 27 3.22 4.16 -8.04
CA GLU A 27 1.96 3.67 -7.46
C GLU A 27 1.16 4.75 -6.69
N GLN A 28 1.69 5.98 -6.59
CA GLN A 28 1.03 7.06 -5.85
C GLN A 28 0.28 8.04 -6.77
N GLU A 29 0.39 7.87 -8.10
CA GLU A 29 -0.36 8.65 -9.09
C GLU A 29 -1.68 7.99 -9.51
N GLU A 30 -1.89 6.72 -9.12
CA GLU A 30 -3.22 6.15 -8.95
C GLU A 30 -3.53 6.15 -7.45
N ALA A 31 -3.95 7.28 -6.91
CA ALA A 31 -4.92 7.22 -5.82
C ALA A 31 -6.28 7.01 -6.52
N PRO A 32 -6.72 5.77 -6.83
CA PRO A 32 -8.10 5.57 -7.18
C PRO A 32 -8.87 6.16 -6.01
N ALA A 33 -9.76 7.11 -6.29
CA ALA A 33 -10.65 7.69 -5.29
C ALA A 33 -11.07 6.55 -4.35
N PRO A 34 -10.84 6.65 -3.03
CA PRO A 34 -10.91 5.51 -2.12
C PRO A 34 -12.24 4.81 -2.36
N THR A 35 -12.25 3.66 -3.05
CA THR A 35 -13.50 3.00 -3.49
C THR A 35 -14.11 2.17 -2.36
N THR A 36 -13.45 2.18 -1.20
CA THR A 36 -13.81 1.38 -0.04
C THR A 36 -14.17 2.27 1.16
N LYS A 37 -15.24 1.90 1.87
CA LYS A 37 -15.63 2.43 3.18
C LYS A 37 -15.51 1.33 4.23
N VAL A 38 -15.30 1.72 5.48
CA VAL A 38 -15.31 0.77 6.60
C VAL A 38 -16.74 0.57 7.08
N CYS A 39 -17.19 -0.68 7.14
CA CYS A 39 -18.50 -1.02 7.70
C CYS A 39 -18.55 -0.71 9.21
N PRO A 40 -19.53 0.06 9.73
CA PRO A 40 -19.62 0.43 11.15
C PRO A 40 -19.90 -0.77 12.08
N TYR A 41 -20.45 -1.87 11.56
CA TYR A 41 -20.82 -3.03 12.38
C TYR A 41 -19.66 -4.02 12.53
N CYS A 42 -19.02 -4.40 11.42
CA CYS A 42 -17.99 -5.44 11.42
C CYS A 42 -16.58 -4.92 11.16
N LYS A 43 -16.42 -3.61 10.89
CA LYS A 43 -15.14 -2.95 10.60
C LYS A 43 -14.39 -3.52 9.40
N SER A 44 -15.07 -4.29 8.56
CA SER A 44 -14.53 -4.78 7.30
C SER A 44 -14.56 -3.68 6.25
N GLU A 45 -13.55 -3.66 5.40
CA GLU A 45 -13.49 -2.79 4.23
C GLU A 45 -14.44 -3.33 3.16
N ILE A 46 -15.30 -2.47 2.65
CA ILE A 46 -16.36 -2.81 1.70
C ILE A 46 -16.50 -1.69 0.67
N ASP A 47 -17.19 -1.94 -0.43
CA ASP A 47 -17.43 -0.95 -1.47
C ASP A 47 -18.17 0.30 -0.93
N ILE A 48 -17.79 1.49 -1.39
CA ILE A 48 -18.42 2.76 -1.01
C ILE A 48 -19.92 2.78 -1.31
N GLU A 49 -20.34 2.15 -2.40
CA GLU A 49 -21.75 2.14 -2.83
C GLU A 49 -22.54 0.98 -2.20
N ALA A 50 -21.89 0.15 -1.38
CA ALA A 50 -22.56 -0.97 -0.72
C ALA A 50 -23.63 -0.48 0.26
N THR A 51 -24.90 -0.78 -0.06
CA THR A 51 -26.07 -0.59 0.82
C THR A 51 -26.25 -1.74 1.82
N ARG A 52 -25.51 -2.84 1.65
CA ARG A 52 -25.47 -3.99 2.54
C ARG A 52 -24.06 -4.55 2.62
N CYS A 53 -23.59 -4.81 3.83
CA CYS A 53 -22.27 -5.40 4.06
C CYS A 53 -22.23 -6.88 3.59
N PRO A 54 -21.26 -7.32 2.76
CA PRO A 54 -21.10 -8.73 2.42
C PRO A 54 -20.59 -9.59 3.58
N HIS A 55 -19.88 -9.01 4.54
CA HIS A 55 -19.28 -9.76 5.65
C HIS A 55 -20.25 -10.03 6.80
N CYS A 56 -21.03 -9.02 7.18
CA CYS A 56 -21.95 -9.13 8.32
C CYS A 56 -23.42 -9.00 7.94
N THR A 57 -23.74 -8.85 6.65
CA THR A 57 -25.11 -8.73 6.13
C THR A 57 -25.93 -7.54 6.65
N SER A 58 -25.35 -6.69 7.49
CA SER A 58 -25.96 -5.47 8.02
C SER A 58 -26.24 -4.48 6.90
N GLN A 59 -27.35 -3.75 7.03
CA GLN A 59 -27.75 -2.70 6.10
C GLN A 59 -26.94 -1.43 6.40
N LEU A 60 -26.32 -0.90 5.37
CA LEU A 60 -25.39 0.23 5.40
C LEU A 60 -25.95 1.34 4.51
N ASN A 61 -27.05 1.95 4.95
CA ASN A 61 -27.57 3.15 4.31
C ASN A 61 -26.67 4.35 4.62
#